data_AF-A0A3R8Q1G8-F1
#
_entry.id   AF-A0A3R8Q1G8-F1
#
_cell.length_a   1.000
_cell.length_b   1.000
_cell.length_c   1.000
_cell.angle_alpha   90.00
_cell.angle_beta   90.00
_cell.angle_gamma   90.00
#
_symmetry.space_group_name_H-M   'P 1'
#
loop_
_entity.id
_entity.type
_entity.pdbx_description
1 polymer ?
#
loop_
_entity_poly.entity_id
_entity_poly.type
_entity_poly.pdbx_seq_one_letter_code
_entity_poly.pdbx_strand_id
1 'polypeptide(L)'
;MRTITLFVLVVSTLFVVNTISAQEEYARKVKALKSQKEQVTQQEKEALKVEVSEINRRLADGSISEEEAKILKEAAAEKRALNIENRLVIIDNQISLLERNDGILLNDIGVDSIPEGQIRIGIDIGGKPAESYIFNTNSWKRDLKYDRRTYSDFVIAVGLNNAIIEGQSLNDSPYQLGGSRFFEMGWQWRTRVFQNTNFLRLNYGFSFQFNGLEMKDNQYLVLNDQGNAELQTFEYELDKSKFRMDNLVFPFHLEFGPSKFKETDKTIRYSLHNQFRLGIGAYGGFNIGTRQKLKYEQDGSSVKDKLKRDYNTNNLIYGLSAYAGFDGVLLYLKYDINPIFKDAAIDQRNVSLGLRFDL
;
A
#
# COMPACT_ATOMS: atom_id res chain seq x y z
N MET A 1 28.68 -6.00 -16.88
CA MET A 1 28.54 -4.54 -17.03
C MET A 1 27.23 -4.15 -17.72
N ARG A 2 26.89 -4.69 -18.91
CA ARG A 2 25.61 -4.40 -19.62
C ARG A 2 24.33 -4.59 -18.78
N THR A 3 24.26 -5.64 -17.98
CA THR A 3 23.09 -5.96 -17.13
C THR A 3 22.89 -4.99 -15.97
N ILE A 4 23.99 -4.55 -15.34
CA ILE A 4 23.96 -3.56 -14.24
C ILE A 4 23.55 -2.19 -14.78
N THR A 5 24.10 -1.78 -15.93
CA THR A 5 23.66 -0.55 -16.61
C THR A 5 22.19 -0.59 -17.01
N LEU A 6 21.66 -1.76 -17.39
CA LEU A 6 20.24 -1.91 -17.72
C LEU A 6 19.33 -1.71 -16.50
N PHE A 7 19.71 -2.29 -15.35
CA PHE A 7 18.98 -2.10 -14.09
C PHE A 7 19.02 -0.65 -13.61
N VAL A 8 20.18 0.00 -13.68
CA VAL A 8 20.32 1.43 -13.35
C VAL A 8 19.48 2.29 -14.29
N LEU A 9 19.44 1.96 -15.59
CA LEU A 9 18.60 2.66 -16.56
C LEU A 9 17.11 2.51 -16.22
N VAL A 10 16.64 1.29 -15.96
CA VAL A 10 15.24 1.01 -15.59
C VAL A 10 14.84 1.76 -14.32
N VAL A 11 15.69 1.72 -13.28
CA VAL A 11 15.47 2.45 -12.03
C VAL A 11 15.45 3.96 -12.27
N SER A 12 16.37 4.49 -13.08
CA SER A 12 16.39 5.92 -13.42
C SER A 12 15.17 6.37 -14.24
N THR A 13 14.69 5.54 -15.17
CA THR A 13 13.48 5.84 -15.96
C THR A 13 12.22 5.81 -15.10
N LEU A 14 12.14 4.90 -14.11
CA LEU A 14 11.05 4.87 -13.15
C LEU A 14 11.02 6.15 -12.29
N PHE A 15 12.17 6.74 -11.95
CA PHE A 15 12.22 8.01 -11.21
C PHE A 15 11.71 9.21 -12.02
N VAL A 16 12.01 9.28 -13.32
CA VAL A 16 11.55 10.39 -14.17
C VAL A 16 10.03 10.33 -14.40
N VAL A 17 9.48 9.13 -14.65
CA VAL A 17 8.04 8.94 -14.92
C VAL A 17 7.16 9.36 -13.73
N ASN A 18 7.61 9.13 -12.49
CA ASN A 18 6.87 9.53 -11.30
C ASN A 18 6.72 11.06 -11.17
N THR A 19 7.76 11.83 -11.51
CA THR A 19 7.71 13.30 -11.41
C THR A 19 6.76 13.93 -12.42
N ILE A 20 6.70 13.38 -13.65
CA ILE A 20 5.82 13.84 -14.72
C ILE A 20 4.35 13.47 -14.40
N SER A 21 4.10 12.27 -13.87
CA SER A 21 2.75 11.79 -13.56
C SER A 21 2.04 12.64 -12.49
N ALA A 22 2.79 13.13 -11.49
CA ALA A 22 2.25 13.99 -10.43
C ALA A 22 1.79 15.36 -10.95
N GLN A 23 2.51 15.93 -11.91
CA GLN A 23 2.19 17.24 -12.49
C GLN A 23 0.98 17.16 -13.45
N GLU A 24 0.82 16.03 -14.16
CA GLU A 24 -0.38 15.76 -14.99
C GLU A 24 -1.65 15.52 -14.16
N GLU A 25 -1.56 14.94 -12.96
CA GLU A 25 -2.74 14.68 -12.12
C GLU A 25 -3.38 15.98 -11.59
N TYR A 26 -2.55 16.93 -11.15
CA TYR A 26 -2.99 18.24 -10.70
C TYR A 26 -3.71 19.03 -11.82
N ALA A 27 -3.08 19.12 -13.00
CA ALA A 27 -3.67 19.80 -14.15
C ALA A 27 -5.01 19.16 -14.58
N ARG A 28 -5.13 17.84 -14.47
CA ARG A 28 -6.39 17.12 -14.71
C ARG A 28 -7.48 17.48 -13.69
N LYS A 29 -7.16 17.58 -12.40
CA LYS A 29 -8.13 17.96 -11.35
C LYS A 29 -8.66 19.38 -11.55
N VAL A 30 -7.78 20.34 -11.85
CA VAL A 30 -8.20 21.72 -12.17
C VAL A 30 -9.07 21.76 -13.43
N LYS A 31 -8.71 21.01 -14.47
CA LYS A 31 -9.52 20.91 -15.70
C LYS A 31 -10.90 20.30 -15.44
N ALA A 32 -10.99 19.28 -14.60
CA ALA A 32 -12.25 18.66 -14.21
C ALA A 32 -13.16 19.64 -13.45
N LEU A 33 -12.63 20.40 -12.50
CA LEU A 33 -13.38 21.44 -11.77
C LEU A 33 -13.85 22.56 -12.69
N LYS A 34 -13.04 22.99 -13.67
CA LYS A 34 -13.46 23.96 -14.69
C LYS A 34 -14.64 23.45 -15.52
N SER A 35 -14.59 22.19 -15.96
CA SER A 35 -15.71 21.55 -16.68
C SER A 35 -16.96 21.42 -15.79
N GLN A 36 -16.79 21.17 -14.48
CA GLN A 36 -17.90 21.12 -13.53
C GLN A 36 -18.62 22.47 -13.39
N LYS A 37 -17.93 23.62 -13.50
CA LYS A 37 -18.59 24.95 -13.51
C LYS A 37 -19.59 25.10 -14.66
N GLU A 38 -19.20 24.64 -15.85
CA GLU A 38 -20.06 24.67 -17.03
C GLU A 38 -21.27 23.74 -16.85
N GLN A 39 -21.05 22.53 -16.33
CA GLN A 39 -22.12 21.57 -16.05
C GLN A 39 -23.11 22.07 -15.00
N VAL A 40 -22.66 22.70 -13.92
CA VAL A 40 -23.55 23.28 -12.90
C VAL A 40 -24.45 24.34 -13.52
N THR A 41 -23.89 25.22 -14.34
CA THR A 41 -24.65 26.27 -15.02
C THR A 41 -25.69 25.68 -15.98
N GLN A 42 -25.32 24.64 -16.72
CA GLN A 42 -26.22 23.91 -17.62
C GLN A 42 -27.37 23.24 -16.86
N GLN A 43 -27.05 22.50 -15.79
CA GLN A 43 -28.03 21.76 -14.97
C GLN A 43 -29.05 22.68 -14.32
N GLU A 44 -28.62 23.79 -13.72
CA GLU A 44 -29.56 24.72 -13.06
C GLU A 44 -30.43 25.48 -14.08
N LYS A 45 -29.92 25.75 -15.30
CA LYS A 45 -30.72 26.31 -16.41
C LYS A 45 -31.76 25.31 -16.92
N GLU A 46 -31.38 24.05 -17.07
CA GLU A 46 -32.30 22.98 -17.46
C GLU A 46 -33.37 22.75 -16.40
N ALA A 47 -32.99 22.73 -15.12
CA ALA A 47 -33.92 22.63 -14.01
C ALA A 47 -34.89 23.83 -13.96
N LEU A 48 -34.41 25.05 -14.20
CA LEU A 48 -35.26 26.24 -14.30
C LEU A 48 -36.26 26.11 -15.46
N LYS A 49 -35.82 25.60 -16.62
CA LYS A 49 -36.70 25.39 -17.78
C LYS A 49 -37.82 24.40 -17.44
N VAL A 50 -37.52 23.31 -16.74
CA VAL A 50 -38.52 22.33 -16.28
C VAL A 50 -39.49 22.97 -15.30
N GLU A 51 -38.99 23.69 -14.31
CA GLU A 51 -39.80 24.35 -13.26
C GLU A 51 -40.74 25.41 -13.85
N VAL A 52 -40.25 26.22 -14.81
CA VAL A 52 -41.07 27.21 -15.53
C VAL A 52 -42.11 26.53 -16.42
N SER A 53 -41.77 25.40 -17.06
CA SER A 53 -42.72 24.65 -17.89
C SER A 53 -43.86 24.05 -17.07
N GLU A 54 -43.57 23.59 -15.86
CA GLU A 54 -44.56 23.08 -14.92
C GLU A 54 -45.48 24.20 -14.42
N ILE A 55 -44.92 25.38 -14.11
CA ILE A 55 -45.71 26.56 -13.74
C ILE A 55 -46.63 26.99 -14.88
N ASN A 56 -46.13 26.98 -16.13
CA ASN A 56 -46.96 27.30 -17.31
C ASN A 56 -48.09 26.30 -17.51
N ARG A 57 -47.84 25.01 -17.28
CA ARG A 57 -48.88 23.97 -17.35
C ARG A 57 -49.98 24.23 -16.32
N ARG A 58 -49.60 24.49 -15.06
CA ARG A 58 -50.56 24.80 -13.99
C ARG A 58 -51.39 26.06 -14.27
N LEU A 59 -50.82 27.06 -14.93
CA LEU A 59 -51.53 28.26 -15.39
C LEU A 59 -52.53 27.92 -16.50
N ALA A 60 -52.14 27.10 -17.48
CA ALA A 60 -53.01 26.67 -18.58
C ALA A 60 -54.18 25.81 -18.10
N ASP A 61 -53.96 24.98 -17.08
CA ASP A 61 -54.98 24.14 -16.44
C ASP A 61 -55.88 24.92 -15.46
N GLY A 62 -55.69 26.25 -15.33
CA GLY A 62 -56.47 27.12 -14.46
C GLY A 62 -56.26 26.90 -12.95
N SER A 63 -55.21 26.16 -12.58
CA SER A 63 -54.92 25.79 -11.18
C SER A 63 -54.22 26.90 -10.39
N ILE A 64 -53.71 27.93 -11.08
CA ILE A 64 -53.08 29.14 -10.51
C ILE A 64 -53.44 30.36 -11.37
N SER A 65 -53.42 31.56 -10.79
CA SER A 65 -53.62 32.83 -11.50
C SER A 65 -52.37 33.31 -12.24
N GLU A 66 -52.53 34.26 -13.17
CA GLU A 66 -51.42 34.85 -13.94
C GLU A 66 -50.41 35.58 -13.03
N GLU A 67 -50.90 36.34 -12.06
CA GLU A 67 -50.11 36.98 -11.00
C GLU A 67 -49.33 35.97 -10.16
N GLU A 68 -49.97 34.86 -9.73
CA GLU A 68 -49.28 33.80 -8.97
C GLU A 68 -48.22 33.09 -9.81
N ALA A 69 -48.51 32.82 -11.09
CA ALA A 69 -47.55 32.22 -12.00
C ALA A 69 -46.32 33.11 -12.23
N LYS A 70 -46.50 34.43 -12.26
CA LYS A 70 -45.40 35.41 -12.38
C LYS A 70 -44.51 35.38 -11.13
N ILE A 71 -45.11 35.44 -9.94
CA ILE A 71 -44.38 35.38 -8.66
C ILE A 71 -43.58 34.08 -8.55
N LEU A 72 -44.17 32.94 -8.90
CA LEU A 72 -43.50 31.64 -8.83
C LEU A 72 -42.33 31.51 -9.82
N LYS A 73 -42.46 32.08 -11.03
CA LYS A 73 -41.36 32.11 -12.01
C LYS A 73 -40.20 32.98 -11.56
N GLU A 74 -40.49 34.16 -10.99
CA GLU A 74 -39.47 35.06 -10.45
C GLU A 74 -38.73 34.39 -9.27
N ALA A 75 -39.45 33.78 -8.34
CA ALA A 75 -38.86 33.05 -7.21
C ALA A 75 -38.00 31.84 -7.65
N ALA A 76 -38.47 31.09 -8.66
CA ALA A 76 -37.69 29.98 -9.24
C ALA A 76 -36.41 30.49 -9.91
N ALA A 77 -36.48 31.59 -10.66
CA ALA A 77 -35.31 32.19 -11.30
C ALA A 77 -34.29 32.70 -10.28
N GLU A 78 -34.74 33.40 -9.24
CA GLU A 78 -33.89 33.90 -8.16
C GLU A 78 -33.19 32.75 -7.42
N LYS A 79 -33.93 31.71 -7.04
CA LYS A 79 -33.39 30.51 -6.40
C LYS A 79 -32.30 29.83 -7.24
N ARG A 80 -32.54 29.69 -8.55
CA ARG A 80 -31.58 29.06 -9.47
C ARG A 80 -30.36 29.94 -9.70
N ALA A 81 -30.53 31.26 -9.77
CA ALA A 81 -29.43 32.21 -9.85
C ALA A 81 -28.53 32.12 -8.61
N LEU A 82 -29.11 32.12 -7.41
CA LEU A 82 -28.38 31.96 -6.14
C LEU A 82 -27.66 30.62 -6.06
N ASN A 83 -28.29 29.53 -6.51
CA ASN A 83 -27.65 28.21 -6.55
C ASN A 83 -26.44 28.19 -7.49
N ILE A 84 -26.55 28.79 -8.67
CA ILE A 84 -25.43 28.90 -9.62
C ILE A 84 -24.30 29.70 -8.97
N GLU A 85 -24.59 30.89 -8.44
CA GLU A 85 -23.59 31.77 -7.82
C GLU A 85 -22.83 31.05 -6.69
N ASN A 86 -23.56 30.48 -5.71
CA ASN A 86 -22.96 29.82 -4.57
C ASN A 86 -22.13 28.59 -4.98
N ARG A 87 -22.62 27.78 -5.92
CA ARG A 87 -21.88 26.59 -6.40
C ARG A 87 -20.63 26.97 -7.19
N LEU A 88 -20.67 28.05 -7.99
CA LEU A 88 -19.49 28.55 -8.69
C LEU A 88 -18.44 29.07 -7.72
N VAL A 89 -18.85 29.82 -6.69
CA VAL A 89 -17.95 30.33 -5.63
C VAL A 89 -17.25 29.17 -4.90
N ILE A 90 -17.96 28.09 -4.59
CA ILE A 90 -17.37 26.90 -3.97
C ILE A 90 -16.30 26.29 -4.89
N ILE A 91 -16.61 26.10 -6.17
CA ILE A 91 -15.68 25.52 -7.14
C ILE A 91 -14.46 26.44 -7.35
N ASP A 92 -14.64 27.76 -7.40
CA ASP A 92 -13.54 28.72 -7.52
C ASP A 92 -12.62 28.70 -6.30
N ASN A 93 -13.20 28.59 -5.10
CA ASN A 93 -12.43 28.43 -3.88
C ASN A 93 -11.65 27.10 -3.87
N GLN A 94 -12.22 26.02 -4.41
CA GLN A 94 -11.53 24.74 -4.57
C GLN A 94 -10.37 24.82 -5.57
N ILE A 95 -10.58 25.46 -6.73
CA ILE A 95 -9.52 25.70 -7.72
C ILE A 95 -8.41 26.54 -7.09
N SER A 96 -8.75 27.65 -6.44
CA SER A 96 -7.78 28.54 -5.78
C SER A 96 -7.03 27.83 -4.65
N LEU A 97 -7.67 26.91 -3.93
CA LEU A 97 -7.01 26.08 -2.91
C LEU A 97 -6.04 25.08 -3.53
N LEU A 98 -6.41 24.45 -4.65
CA LEU A 98 -5.54 23.54 -5.38
C LEU A 98 -4.34 24.27 -6.00
N GLU A 99 -4.55 25.44 -6.59
CA GLU A 99 -3.51 26.29 -7.20
C GLU A 99 -2.52 26.80 -6.16
N ARG A 100 -2.98 27.28 -4.99
CA ARG A 100 -2.11 27.75 -3.90
C ARG A 100 -1.26 26.66 -3.27
N ASN A 101 -1.65 25.39 -3.42
CA ASN A 101 -1.00 24.26 -2.76
C ASN A 101 -0.30 23.31 -3.76
N ASP A 102 -0.14 23.70 -5.02
CA ASP A 102 0.45 22.87 -6.08
C ASP A 102 -0.16 21.44 -6.14
N GLY A 103 -1.48 21.34 -5.93
CA GLY A 103 -2.20 20.07 -5.90
C GLY A 103 -2.07 19.24 -4.61
N ILE A 104 -1.30 19.70 -3.62
CA ILE A 104 -1.09 19.02 -2.34
C ILE A 104 -2.10 19.54 -1.31
N LEU A 105 -3.31 18.98 -1.30
CA LEU A 105 -4.28 19.24 -0.24
C LEU A 105 -3.89 18.47 1.03
N LEU A 106 -4.13 19.07 2.20
CA LEU A 106 -4.15 18.32 3.45
C LEU A 106 -5.26 17.27 3.33
N ASN A 107 -4.90 15.98 3.32
CA ASN A 107 -5.90 14.94 3.56
C ASN A 107 -6.56 15.24 4.93
N ASP A 108 -7.90 15.22 4.94
CA ASP A 108 -8.81 15.52 6.05
C ASP A 108 -9.10 16.99 6.37
N ILE A 109 -9.87 17.62 5.49
CA ILE A 109 -11.18 18.12 5.96
C ILE A 109 -12.21 17.27 5.23
N GLY A 110 -12.56 16.14 5.82
CA GLY A 110 -13.76 15.41 5.43
C GLY A 110 -14.96 16.31 5.74
N VAL A 111 -15.33 17.16 4.79
CA VAL A 111 -16.70 17.64 4.71
C VAL A 111 -17.51 16.40 4.40
N ASP A 112 -18.48 16.09 5.27
CA ASP A 112 -19.43 14.98 5.16
C ASP A 112 -19.92 14.78 3.73
N SER A 113 -19.23 13.92 3.01
CA SER A 113 -19.64 13.38 1.74
C SER A 113 -19.15 11.96 1.76
N ILE A 114 -19.96 11.09 2.37
CA ILE A 114 -19.86 9.65 2.24
C ILE A 114 -19.73 9.36 0.74
N PRO A 115 -18.57 8.90 0.22
CA PRO A 115 -18.52 8.36 -1.11
C PRO A 115 -18.98 6.90 -0.98
N GLU A 116 -20.22 6.62 -1.36
CA GLU A 116 -20.63 5.26 -1.67
C GLU A 116 -19.65 4.68 -2.70
N GLY A 117 -18.95 3.60 -2.34
CA GLY A 117 -18.19 2.81 -3.32
C GLY A 117 -16.72 2.50 -3.01
N GLN A 118 -16.19 2.77 -1.81
CA GLN A 118 -14.91 2.16 -1.43
C GLN A 118 -15.10 0.75 -0.86
N ILE A 119 -14.60 -0.24 -1.59
CA ILE A 119 -14.47 -1.63 -1.13
C ILE A 119 -13.49 -1.63 0.05
N ARG A 120 -14.02 -1.69 1.28
CA ARG A 120 -13.23 -2.00 2.48
C ARG A 120 -13.07 -3.52 2.57
N ILE A 121 -11.84 -4.00 2.43
CA ILE A 121 -11.48 -5.36 2.82
C ILE A 121 -11.20 -5.34 4.33
N GLY A 122 -12.25 -5.55 5.14
CA GLY A 122 -12.17 -5.67 6.59
C GLY A 122 -12.67 -7.06 7.02
N ILE A 123 -11.98 -7.68 7.97
CA ILE A 123 -12.49 -8.89 8.64
C ILE A 123 -13.40 -8.41 9.77
N ASP A 124 -14.69 -8.74 9.68
CA ASP A 124 -15.65 -8.50 10.76
C ASP A 124 -15.60 -9.62 11.79
N ILE A 125 -15.39 -9.25 13.06
CA ILE A 125 -15.45 -10.17 14.20
C ILE A 125 -16.54 -9.66 15.14
N GLY A 126 -17.65 -10.40 15.24
CA GLY A 126 -18.75 -10.05 16.15
C GLY A 126 -19.53 -8.80 15.74
N GLY A 127 -19.63 -8.50 14.43
CA GLY A 127 -20.40 -7.35 13.92
C GLY A 127 -19.72 -5.99 14.11
N LYS A 128 -18.42 -5.99 14.45
CA LYS A 128 -17.59 -4.79 14.47
C LYS A 128 -16.33 -5.02 13.63
N PRO A 129 -15.88 -3.99 12.89
CA PRO A 129 -14.64 -4.10 12.12
C PRO A 129 -13.47 -4.35 13.08
N ALA A 130 -12.56 -5.27 12.74
CA ALA A 130 -11.36 -5.53 13.55
C ALA A 130 -10.54 -4.25 13.83
N GLU A 131 -10.63 -3.24 12.95
CA GLU A 131 -10.09 -1.89 13.16
C GLU A 131 -10.57 -1.25 14.46
N SER A 132 -11.81 -1.49 14.91
CA SER A 132 -12.33 -0.92 16.16
C SER A 132 -11.71 -1.48 17.44
N TYR A 133 -11.12 -2.69 17.35
CA TYR A 133 -10.39 -3.32 18.45
C TYR A 133 -8.91 -2.93 18.45
N ILE A 134 -8.33 -2.65 17.27
CA ILE A 134 -6.92 -2.25 17.11
C ILE A 134 -6.75 -0.72 17.26
N PHE A 135 -7.72 0.05 16.78
CA PHE A 135 -7.78 1.51 16.86
C PHE A 135 -8.95 1.88 17.75
N ASN A 136 -8.67 2.49 18.90
CA ASN A 136 -9.68 3.01 19.80
C ASN A 136 -10.62 3.99 19.07
N THR A 137 -11.85 3.56 18.74
CA THR A 137 -12.84 4.34 17.99
C THR A 137 -13.61 5.36 18.82
N ASN A 138 -13.22 5.62 20.08
CA ASN A 138 -13.68 6.81 20.79
C ASN A 138 -12.92 8.06 20.30
N SER A 139 -13.20 8.46 19.05
CA SER A 139 -12.60 9.60 18.37
C SER A 139 -13.51 10.83 18.38
N TRP A 140 -14.12 11.15 19.52
CA TRP A 140 -14.93 12.37 19.64
C TRP A 140 -14.32 13.24 20.73
N LYS A 141 -13.55 14.25 20.28
CA LYS A 141 -12.68 15.19 21.04
C LYS A 141 -11.28 14.67 21.40
N ARG A 142 -10.48 14.27 20.41
CA ARG A 142 -9.02 14.27 20.60
C ARG A 142 -8.50 15.66 20.29
N ASP A 143 -7.99 16.36 21.30
CA ASP A 143 -7.24 17.59 21.10
C ASP A 143 -6.13 17.33 20.08
N LEU A 144 -6.04 18.20 19.07
CA LEU A 144 -5.00 18.13 18.05
C LEU A 144 -3.64 18.22 18.76
N LYS A 145 -2.90 17.11 18.81
CA LYS A 145 -1.55 17.12 19.36
C LYS A 145 -0.69 18.07 18.55
N TYR A 146 -0.12 19.06 19.24
CA TYR A 146 0.73 20.09 18.65
C TYR A 146 1.88 19.45 17.85
N ASP A 147 2.66 18.56 18.47
CA ASP A 147 3.70 17.76 17.80
C ASP A 147 3.32 16.27 17.79
N ARG A 148 3.27 15.68 16.58
CA ARG A 148 3.15 14.24 16.39
C ARG A 148 4.50 13.67 15.99
N ARG A 149 5.14 12.99 16.96
CA ARG A 149 6.46 12.38 16.77
C ARG A 149 6.41 10.97 16.19
N THR A 150 5.33 10.23 16.45
CA THR A 150 5.17 8.84 16.02
C THR A 150 4.04 8.72 15.01
N TYR A 151 4.38 8.17 13.84
CA TYR A 151 3.46 7.79 12.78
C TYR A 151 3.32 6.28 12.75
N SER A 152 2.22 5.80 12.19
CA SER A 152 1.88 4.40 12.15
C SER A 152 1.46 4.10 10.73
N ASP A 153 2.14 3.17 10.10
CA ASP A 153 2.01 2.88 8.67
C ASP A 153 1.82 1.37 8.49
N PHE A 154 0.97 0.98 7.54
CA PHE A 154 0.85 -0.43 7.15
C PHE A 154 1.90 -0.72 6.08
N VAL A 155 2.59 -1.84 6.19
CA VAL A 155 3.69 -2.19 5.28
C VAL A 155 3.32 -3.42 4.49
N ILE A 156 3.56 -3.37 3.18
CA ILE A 156 3.50 -4.54 2.29
C ILE A 156 4.82 -4.62 1.53
N ALA A 157 5.44 -5.79 1.46
CA ALA A 157 6.56 -6.01 0.55
C ALA A 157 6.39 -7.29 -0.27
N VAL A 158 6.86 -7.24 -1.51
CA VAL A 158 6.78 -8.32 -2.49
C VAL A 158 8.09 -8.39 -3.26
N GLY A 159 8.52 -9.60 -3.59
CA GLY A 159 9.67 -9.74 -4.46
C GLY A 159 10.15 -11.18 -4.63
N LEU A 160 11.40 -11.29 -5.04
CA LEU A 160 12.08 -12.56 -5.26
C LEU A 160 12.77 -13.00 -3.98
N ASN A 161 12.85 -14.30 -3.82
CA ASN A 161 13.49 -14.95 -2.69
C ASN A 161 14.46 -16.01 -3.20
N ASN A 162 15.58 -16.25 -2.53
CA ASN A 162 16.48 -17.35 -2.82
C ASN A 162 17.25 -17.74 -1.55
N ALA A 163 18.06 -18.79 -1.62
CA ALA A 163 19.01 -19.16 -0.58
C ALA A 163 20.44 -19.03 -1.10
N ILE A 164 21.30 -18.43 -0.29
CA ILE A 164 22.76 -18.37 -0.49
C ILE A 164 23.35 -19.62 0.15
N ILE A 165 24.13 -20.35 -0.64
CA ILE A 165 24.80 -21.59 -0.24
C ILE A 165 26.31 -21.34 -0.40
N GLU A 166 27.10 -21.65 0.63
CA GLU A 166 28.54 -21.42 0.59
C GLU A 166 29.19 -22.22 -0.56
N GLY A 167 30.04 -21.55 -1.34
CA GLY A 167 30.74 -22.16 -2.48
C GLY A 167 29.90 -22.32 -3.75
N GLN A 168 28.64 -21.89 -3.79
CA GLN A 168 27.78 -21.95 -4.98
C GLN A 168 27.27 -20.57 -5.42
N SER A 169 27.08 -20.41 -6.73
CA SER A 169 26.45 -19.20 -7.27
C SER A 169 24.92 -19.28 -7.13
N LEU A 170 24.24 -18.13 -7.10
CA LEU A 170 22.77 -18.08 -7.07
C LEU A 170 22.10 -18.71 -8.30
N ASN A 171 22.81 -18.81 -9.43
CA ASN A 171 22.30 -19.47 -10.63
C ASN A 171 22.36 -20.98 -10.52
N ASP A 172 23.38 -21.49 -9.83
CA ASP A 172 23.62 -22.91 -9.60
C ASP A 172 22.90 -23.43 -8.35
N SER A 173 22.17 -22.55 -7.63
CA SER A 173 21.39 -22.96 -6.47
C SER A 173 20.29 -23.96 -6.89
N PRO A 174 19.89 -24.89 -6.01
CA PRO A 174 18.82 -25.85 -6.27
C PRO A 174 17.43 -25.19 -6.34
N TYR A 175 17.35 -23.86 -6.22
CA TYR A 175 16.13 -23.09 -6.20
C TYR A 175 15.95 -22.25 -7.46
N GLN A 176 14.72 -22.23 -7.99
CA GLN A 176 14.35 -21.43 -9.15
C GLN A 176 14.24 -19.95 -8.78
N LEU A 177 15.00 -19.09 -9.45
CA LEU A 177 15.00 -17.64 -9.23
C LEU A 177 13.62 -16.99 -9.41
N GLY A 178 12.87 -17.35 -10.46
CA GLY A 178 11.56 -16.74 -10.77
C GLY A 178 10.36 -17.35 -10.03
N GLY A 179 10.51 -18.60 -9.57
CA GLY A 179 9.50 -19.35 -8.81
C GLY A 179 9.54 -19.06 -7.29
N SER A 180 10.74 -18.72 -6.81
CA SER A 180 11.01 -18.37 -5.43
C SER A 180 10.66 -16.89 -5.18
N ARG A 181 9.72 -16.66 -4.27
CA ARG A 181 9.10 -15.34 -4.04
C ARG A 181 8.83 -15.16 -2.56
N PHE A 182 8.91 -13.92 -2.09
CA PHE A 182 8.48 -13.56 -0.75
C PHE A 182 7.31 -12.58 -0.76
N PHE A 183 6.53 -12.63 0.30
CA PHE A 183 5.49 -11.66 0.62
C PHE A 183 5.65 -11.29 2.09
N GLU A 184 5.58 -10.00 2.41
CA GLU A 184 5.65 -9.48 3.77
C GLU A 184 4.50 -8.50 3.96
N MET A 185 3.82 -8.58 5.10
CA MET A 185 2.81 -7.60 5.48
C MET A 185 2.86 -7.35 6.98
N GLY A 186 2.69 -6.11 7.41
CA GLY A 186 2.87 -5.79 8.82
C GLY A 186 2.50 -4.37 9.19
N TRP A 187 2.65 -4.08 10.46
CA TRP A 187 2.42 -2.75 11.01
C TRP A 187 3.74 -2.20 11.54
N GLN A 188 4.03 -0.94 11.19
CA GLN A 188 5.21 -0.26 11.70
C GLN A 188 4.86 1.05 12.39
N TRP A 189 5.74 1.46 13.29
CA TRP A 189 5.77 2.76 13.91
C TRP A 189 7.06 3.46 13.56
N ARG A 190 6.92 4.71 13.12
CA ARG A 190 8.02 5.58 12.75
C ARG A 190 8.09 6.72 13.74
N THR A 191 9.13 6.73 14.56
CA THR A 191 9.33 7.72 15.61
C THR A 191 10.51 8.63 15.30
N ARG A 192 10.25 9.94 15.30
CA ARG A 192 11.28 10.96 15.13
C ARG A 192 12.24 11.01 16.33
N VAL A 193 13.55 10.89 16.07
CA VAL A 193 14.57 10.85 17.12
C VAL A 193 14.84 12.24 17.70
N PHE A 194 15.07 13.25 16.85
CA PHE A 194 15.41 14.61 17.30
C PHE A 194 14.18 15.51 17.51
N GLN A 195 14.32 16.55 18.33
CA GLN A 195 13.22 17.47 18.68
C GLN A 195 12.88 18.48 17.58
N ASN A 196 13.87 18.92 16.80
CA ASN A 196 13.72 20.00 15.82
C ASN A 196 14.05 19.58 14.38
N THR A 197 14.41 18.31 14.19
CA THR A 197 14.67 17.74 12.86
C THR A 197 14.07 16.36 12.77
N ASN A 198 13.58 16.00 11.59
CA ASN A 198 13.06 14.68 11.31
C ASN A 198 14.03 13.87 10.44
N PHE A 199 15.29 14.28 10.31
CA PHE A 199 16.29 13.60 9.47
C PHE A 199 16.49 12.11 9.82
N LEU A 200 16.52 11.80 11.12
CA LEU A 200 16.67 10.44 11.64
C LEU A 200 15.38 9.98 12.32
N ARG A 201 14.92 8.79 11.94
CA ARG A 201 13.69 8.18 12.41
C ARG A 201 13.95 6.74 12.80
N LEU A 202 13.32 6.33 13.89
CA LEU A 202 13.32 4.96 14.38
C LEU A 202 12.09 4.25 13.85
N ASN A 203 12.30 3.25 13.00
CA ASN A 203 11.22 2.42 12.46
C ASN A 203 11.24 1.07 13.17
N TYR A 204 10.14 0.70 13.79
CA TYR A 204 10.00 -0.57 14.50
C TYR A 204 8.58 -1.10 14.32
N GLY A 205 8.40 -2.41 14.38
CA GLY A 205 7.08 -2.97 14.11
C GLY A 205 7.01 -4.48 14.26
N PHE A 206 5.99 -5.06 13.65
CA PHE A 206 5.89 -6.49 13.44
C PHE A 206 5.42 -6.75 12.01
N SER A 207 5.80 -7.90 11.44
CA SER A 207 5.41 -8.28 10.09
C SER A 207 5.32 -9.79 9.95
N PHE A 208 4.34 -10.25 9.18
CA PHE A 208 4.24 -11.62 8.73
C PHE A 208 4.96 -11.75 7.40
N GLN A 209 5.95 -12.62 7.35
CA GLN A 209 6.77 -12.87 6.16
C GLN A 209 6.53 -14.30 5.68
N PHE A 210 6.28 -14.45 4.39
CA PHE A 210 6.07 -15.72 3.70
C PHE A 210 7.18 -15.89 2.69
N ASN A 211 8.22 -16.64 3.04
CA ASN A 211 9.36 -16.91 2.17
C ASN A 211 9.12 -18.20 1.41
N GLY A 212 9.04 -18.11 0.09
CA GLY A 212 8.87 -19.27 -0.78
C GLY A 212 10.15 -19.59 -1.56
N LEU A 213 10.56 -20.85 -1.52
CA LEU A 213 11.64 -21.42 -2.33
C LEU A 213 11.05 -22.52 -3.24
N GLU A 214 11.22 -22.37 -4.54
CA GLU A 214 10.77 -23.35 -5.54
C GLU A 214 11.97 -24.19 -5.99
N MET A 215 11.89 -25.52 -5.85
CA MET A 215 12.98 -26.45 -6.15
C MET A 215 13.08 -26.72 -7.66
N LYS A 216 14.30 -27.02 -8.14
CA LYS A 216 14.58 -27.41 -9.53
C LYS A 216 14.51 -28.93 -9.72
N ASP A 217 14.58 -29.35 -10.98
CA ASP A 217 14.91 -30.73 -11.39
C ASP A 217 14.09 -31.83 -10.73
N ASN A 218 12.78 -31.59 -10.60
CA ASN A 218 11.83 -32.52 -9.99
C ASN A 218 12.17 -32.91 -8.53
N GLN A 219 12.88 -32.04 -7.82
CA GLN A 219 13.32 -32.30 -6.46
C GLN A 219 12.30 -31.84 -5.42
N TYR A 220 12.30 -32.52 -4.28
CA TYR A 220 11.51 -32.18 -3.12
C TYR A 220 12.30 -32.44 -1.83
N LEU A 221 11.99 -31.68 -0.79
CA LEU A 221 12.58 -31.79 0.54
C LEU A 221 12.04 -33.02 1.31
N VAL A 222 12.95 -33.84 1.84
CA VAL A 222 12.69 -35.02 2.68
C VAL A 222 13.54 -34.91 3.95
N LEU A 223 13.03 -35.42 5.07
CA LEU A 223 13.82 -35.58 6.29
C LEU A 223 14.48 -36.95 6.30
N ASN A 224 15.80 -37.00 6.44
CA ASN A 224 16.53 -38.25 6.62
C ASN A 224 16.37 -38.82 8.05
N ASP A 225 16.90 -40.02 8.30
CA ASP A 225 16.80 -40.70 9.61
C ASP A 225 17.49 -39.93 10.75
N GLN A 226 18.41 -39.02 10.41
CA GLN A 226 19.11 -38.14 11.36
C GLN A 226 18.35 -36.83 11.61
N GLY A 227 17.21 -36.60 10.94
CA GLY A 227 16.40 -35.40 11.04
C GLY A 227 16.87 -34.23 10.17
N ASN A 228 17.81 -34.43 9.26
CA ASN A 228 18.28 -33.39 8.34
C ASN A 228 17.42 -33.32 7.09
N ALA A 229 17.19 -32.09 6.61
CA ALA A 229 16.45 -31.84 5.39
C ALA A 229 17.34 -32.01 4.16
N GLU A 230 16.98 -32.94 3.28
CA GLU A 230 17.71 -33.25 2.05
C GLU A 230 16.79 -33.17 0.83
N LEU A 231 17.37 -32.86 -0.33
CA LEU A 231 16.65 -32.86 -1.60
C LEU A 231 16.68 -34.25 -2.21
N GLN A 232 15.52 -34.80 -2.54
CA GLN A 232 15.36 -36.07 -3.24
C GLN A 232 14.52 -35.86 -4.50
N THR A 233 14.69 -36.72 -5.49
CA THR A 233 13.87 -36.69 -6.71
C THR A 233 12.51 -37.31 -6.40
N PHE A 234 11.44 -36.63 -6.83
CA PHE A 234 10.09 -37.15 -6.68
C PHE A 234 9.77 -38.20 -7.76
N GLU A 235 8.93 -39.18 -7.43
CA GLU A 235 8.61 -40.30 -8.33
C GLU A 235 7.88 -39.85 -9.60
N TYR A 236 7.00 -38.85 -9.48
CA TYR A 236 6.24 -38.27 -10.59
C TYR A 236 6.87 -36.95 -11.06
N GLU A 237 6.58 -36.52 -12.29
CA GLU A 237 6.99 -35.20 -12.78
C GLU A 237 6.21 -34.08 -12.08
N LEU A 238 6.92 -33.21 -11.37
CA LEU A 238 6.35 -32.11 -10.59
C LEU A 238 6.15 -30.86 -11.45
N ASP A 239 4.88 -30.47 -11.62
CA ASP A 239 4.49 -29.12 -12.09
C ASP A 239 4.96 -28.01 -11.14
N LYS A 240 5.04 -28.33 -9.84
CA LYS A 240 5.39 -27.37 -8.78
C LYS A 240 5.96 -28.09 -7.58
N SER A 241 7.15 -27.68 -7.15
CA SER A 241 7.77 -28.07 -5.89
C SER A 241 8.14 -26.83 -5.10
N LYS A 242 7.30 -26.44 -4.14
CA LYS A 242 7.49 -25.19 -3.38
C LYS A 242 7.56 -25.43 -1.89
N PHE A 243 8.71 -25.10 -1.30
CA PHE A 243 8.89 -24.96 0.13
C PHE A 243 8.52 -23.53 0.56
N ARG A 244 7.79 -23.38 1.67
CA ARG A 244 7.39 -22.07 2.19
C ARG A 244 7.57 -22.02 3.71
N MET A 245 8.22 -20.95 4.16
CA MET A 245 8.40 -20.61 5.55
C MET A 245 7.52 -19.41 5.90
N ASP A 246 6.65 -19.61 6.89
CA ASP A 246 5.77 -18.58 7.43
C ASP A 246 6.45 -18.06 8.72
N ASN A 247 6.77 -16.77 8.77
CA ASN A 247 7.56 -16.15 9.83
C ASN A 247 6.84 -14.94 10.43
N LEU A 248 6.96 -14.74 11.75
CA LEU A 248 6.61 -13.49 12.43
C LEU A 248 7.90 -12.77 12.80
N VAL A 249 8.13 -11.59 12.23
CA VAL A 249 9.37 -10.81 12.41
C VAL A 249 9.07 -9.45 13.01
N PHE A 250 10.03 -8.94 13.78
CA PHE A 250 10.03 -7.64 14.43
C PHE A 250 11.17 -6.81 13.86
N PRO A 251 10.90 -6.01 12.81
CA PRO A 251 11.92 -5.15 12.22
C PRO A 251 12.28 -3.99 13.14
N PHE A 252 13.54 -3.59 13.08
CA PHE A 252 14.08 -2.39 13.70
C PHE A 252 15.07 -1.72 12.75
N HIS A 253 14.71 -0.54 12.24
CA HIS A 253 15.51 0.22 11.28
C HIS A 253 15.78 1.64 11.76
N LEU A 254 16.98 2.12 11.46
CA LEU A 254 17.31 3.53 11.45
C LEU A 254 17.02 4.06 10.04
N GLU A 255 16.03 4.92 9.92
CA GLU A 255 15.64 5.55 8.67
C GLU A 255 16.17 6.98 8.60
N PHE A 256 16.93 7.25 7.54
CA PHE A 256 17.53 8.53 7.22
C PHE A 256 16.81 9.15 6.03
N GLY A 257 16.62 10.46 6.05
CA GLY A 257 16.17 11.21 4.87
C GLY A 257 15.57 12.56 5.22
N PRO A 258 15.49 13.48 4.24
CA PRO A 258 14.84 14.77 4.43
C PRO A 258 13.33 14.63 4.69
N SER A 259 12.75 15.73 5.15
CA SER A 259 11.31 15.84 5.40
C SER A 259 10.87 17.28 5.18
N LYS A 260 9.65 17.48 4.65
CA LYS A 260 9.04 18.81 4.57
C LYS A 260 8.46 19.20 5.92
N PHE A 261 8.99 20.26 6.52
CA PHE A 261 8.45 20.85 7.75
C PHE A 261 7.28 21.76 7.43
N LYS A 262 6.19 21.65 8.17
CA LYS A 262 5.05 22.57 8.14
C LYS A 262 4.67 22.93 9.57
N GLU A 263 4.61 24.23 9.85
CA GLU A 263 4.18 24.78 11.12
C GLU A 263 2.93 25.63 10.92
N THR A 264 2.01 25.55 11.87
CA THR A 264 0.78 26.31 11.95
C THR A 264 0.54 26.60 13.43
N ASP A 265 -0.25 27.62 13.75
CA ASP A 265 -0.55 28.04 15.13
C ASP A 265 -1.00 26.92 16.06
N LYS A 266 -1.53 25.83 15.49
CA LYS A 266 -2.06 24.67 16.23
C LYS A 266 -1.21 23.41 16.09
N THR A 267 -0.30 23.33 15.12
CA THR A 267 0.39 22.06 14.81
C THR A 267 1.74 22.23 14.13
N ILE A 268 2.68 21.35 14.50
CA ILE A 268 3.92 21.09 13.77
C ILE A 268 3.84 19.71 13.12
N ARG A 269 4.16 19.62 11.82
CA ARG A 269 4.13 18.38 11.05
C ARG A 269 5.38 18.24 10.17
N TYR A 270 5.83 16.99 10.03
CA TYR A 270 6.88 16.60 9.10
C TYR A 270 6.30 15.62 8.09
N SER A 271 6.38 15.97 6.81
CA SER A 271 5.91 15.14 5.71
C SER A 271 7.09 14.49 4.99
N LEU A 272 6.97 13.19 4.70
CA LEU A 272 7.92 12.43 3.89
C LEU A 272 7.53 12.40 2.41
N HIS A 273 6.52 13.17 2.02
CA HIS A 273 6.02 13.19 0.66
C HIS A 273 7.07 13.71 -0.32
N ASN A 274 7.31 12.94 -1.38
CA ASN A 274 8.36 13.16 -2.37
C ASN A 274 9.77 13.33 -1.76
N GLN A 275 10.04 12.66 -0.64
CA GLN A 275 11.36 12.65 -0.01
C GLN A 275 12.04 11.30 -0.19
N PHE A 276 13.34 11.33 -0.44
CA PHE A 276 14.19 10.14 -0.42
C PHE A 276 14.31 9.62 1.01
N ARG A 277 14.29 8.28 1.16
CA ARG A 277 14.45 7.59 2.44
C ARG A 277 15.41 6.42 2.28
N LEU A 278 16.30 6.25 3.25
CA LEU A 278 17.20 5.10 3.38
C LEU A 278 17.05 4.52 4.78
N GLY A 279 16.53 3.30 4.90
CA GLY A 279 16.47 2.55 6.14
C GLY A 279 17.50 1.45 6.16
N ILE A 280 18.25 1.33 7.26
CA ILE A 280 19.16 0.21 7.50
C ILE A 280 18.90 -0.30 8.91
N GLY A 281 18.84 -1.62 9.07
CA GLY A 281 18.48 -2.20 10.34
C GLY A 281 18.61 -3.71 10.41
N ALA A 282 18.10 -4.24 11.51
CA ALA A 282 18.04 -5.66 11.78
C ALA A 282 16.59 -6.07 12.03
N TYR A 283 16.32 -7.35 11.97
CA TYR A 283 15.07 -7.93 12.44
C TYR A 283 15.37 -9.20 13.22
N GLY A 284 14.50 -9.49 14.17
CA GLY A 284 14.44 -10.76 14.88
C GLY A 284 13.02 -11.30 14.82
N GLY A 285 12.85 -12.60 14.93
CA GLY A 285 11.54 -13.21 14.78
C GLY A 285 11.55 -14.71 14.98
N PHE A 286 10.39 -15.29 14.70
CA PHE A 286 10.13 -16.71 14.88
C PHE A 286 9.55 -17.31 13.60
N ASN A 287 10.00 -18.51 13.24
CA ASN A 287 9.27 -19.34 12.29
C ASN A 287 8.00 -19.86 12.97
N ILE A 288 6.85 -19.53 12.40
CA ILE A 288 5.53 -19.95 12.93
C ILE A 288 4.97 -21.15 12.17
N GLY A 289 5.63 -21.56 11.10
CA GLY A 289 5.31 -22.80 10.40
C GLY A 289 6.00 -22.92 9.06
N THR A 290 6.13 -24.16 8.63
CA THR A 290 6.69 -24.53 7.33
C THR A 290 5.73 -25.44 6.59
N ARG A 291 5.73 -25.30 5.27
CA ARG A 291 4.92 -26.15 4.40
C ARG A 291 5.62 -26.40 3.08
N GLN A 292 5.46 -27.61 2.58
CA GLN A 292 5.85 -27.99 1.24
C GLN A 292 4.59 -28.22 0.41
N LYS A 293 4.58 -27.67 -0.80
CA LYS A 293 3.51 -27.85 -1.77
C LYS A 293 4.06 -28.56 -2.99
N LEU A 294 3.47 -29.70 -3.30
CA LEU A 294 3.76 -30.50 -4.49
C LEU A 294 2.54 -30.48 -5.42
N LYS A 295 2.76 -30.39 -6.72
CA LYS A 295 1.73 -30.57 -7.75
C LYS A 295 2.31 -31.45 -8.85
N TYR A 296 1.59 -32.49 -9.22
CA TYR A 296 1.96 -33.47 -10.24
C TYR A 296 0.69 -34.06 -10.85
N GLU A 297 0.84 -34.80 -11.95
CA GLU A 297 -0.23 -35.62 -12.51
C GLU A 297 -0.03 -37.09 -12.16
N GLN A 298 -1.11 -37.75 -11.77
CA GLN A 298 -1.16 -39.19 -11.49
C GLN A 298 -2.43 -39.74 -12.12
N ASP A 299 -2.31 -40.77 -12.96
CA ASP A 299 -3.42 -41.42 -13.66
C ASP A 299 -4.36 -40.43 -14.40
N GLY A 300 -3.79 -39.41 -15.03
CA GLY A 300 -4.52 -38.37 -15.77
C GLY A 300 -5.26 -37.34 -14.89
N SER A 301 -5.05 -37.38 -13.57
CA SER A 301 -5.63 -36.43 -12.60
C SER A 301 -4.56 -35.55 -11.97
N SER A 302 -4.83 -34.25 -11.84
CA SER A 302 -3.90 -33.32 -11.17
C SER A 302 -4.01 -33.44 -9.64
N VAL A 303 -2.92 -33.86 -9.02
CA VAL A 303 -2.80 -34.02 -7.56
C VAL A 303 -2.09 -32.80 -6.96
N LYS A 304 -2.49 -32.41 -5.74
CA LYS A 304 -1.91 -31.27 -5.03
C LYS A 304 -1.75 -31.56 -3.54
N ASP A 305 -0.52 -31.88 -3.16
CA ASP A 305 -0.18 -32.16 -1.77
C ASP A 305 0.33 -30.90 -1.05
N LYS A 306 -0.12 -30.72 0.19
CA LYS A 306 0.31 -29.64 1.09
C LYS A 306 0.77 -30.25 2.41
N LEU A 307 2.05 -30.53 2.50
CA LEU A 307 2.67 -31.17 3.66
C LEU A 307 3.10 -30.08 4.65
N LYS A 308 2.45 -30.03 5.82
CA LYS A 308 2.88 -29.17 6.94
C LYS A 308 3.71 -30.01 7.89
N ARG A 309 5.00 -29.74 7.97
CA ARG A 309 5.99 -30.39 8.83
C ARG A 309 7.06 -29.36 9.13
N ASP A 310 7.84 -29.55 10.19
CA ASP A 310 8.87 -28.57 10.58
C ASP A 310 10.09 -28.58 9.65
N TYR A 311 10.37 -29.69 8.95
CA TYR A 311 11.53 -29.86 8.06
C TYR A 311 12.88 -29.45 8.69
N ASN A 312 13.00 -29.62 10.01
CA ASN A 312 14.16 -29.19 10.80
C ASN A 312 14.58 -27.73 10.54
N THR A 313 13.63 -26.84 10.24
CA THR A 313 13.94 -25.42 10.05
C THR A 313 14.25 -24.71 11.36
N ASN A 314 15.02 -23.63 11.28
CA ASN A 314 15.33 -22.81 12.44
C ASN A 314 14.07 -22.10 12.97
N ASN A 315 13.81 -22.23 14.29
CA ASN A 315 12.65 -21.60 14.92
C ASN A 315 12.89 -20.11 15.17
N LEU A 316 14.16 -19.73 15.37
CA LEU A 316 14.58 -18.34 15.56
C LEU A 316 15.12 -17.81 14.24
N ILE A 317 14.67 -16.62 13.86
CA ILE A 317 15.10 -15.96 12.64
C ILE A 317 15.63 -14.59 13.00
N TYR A 318 16.81 -14.25 12.50
CA TYR A 318 17.38 -12.92 12.66
C TYR A 318 18.24 -12.58 11.45
N GLY A 319 18.23 -11.31 11.09
CA GLY A 319 18.87 -10.88 9.87
C GLY A 319 19.03 -9.38 9.77
N LEU A 320 19.63 -8.97 8.67
CA LEU A 320 19.79 -7.57 8.29
C LEU A 320 18.82 -7.23 7.20
N SER A 321 18.31 -6.00 7.23
CA SER A 321 17.46 -5.51 6.18
C SER A 321 17.71 -4.04 5.92
N ALA A 322 17.60 -3.67 4.65
CA ALA A 322 17.78 -2.31 4.19
C ALA A 322 16.74 -1.98 3.15
N TYR A 323 16.32 -0.72 3.10
CA TYR A 323 15.47 -0.23 2.03
C TYR A 323 15.86 1.18 1.62
N ALA A 324 15.64 1.52 0.35
CA ALA A 324 15.87 2.85 -0.17
C ALA A 324 14.84 3.20 -1.24
N GLY A 325 14.34 4.43 -1.25
CA GLY A 325 13.39 4.88 -2.26
C GLY A 325 12.77 6.23 -1.94
N PHE A 326 11.62 6.51 -2.54
CA PHE A 326 10.94 7.79 -2.42
C PHE A 326 9.48 7.59 -2.05
N ASP A 327 8.96 8.50 -1.22
CA ASP A 327 7.55 8.49 -0.81
C ASP A 327 7.17 7.13 -0.21
N GLY A 328 6.16 6.44 -0.74
CA GLY A 328 5.74 5.11 -0.27
C GLY A 328 6.46 3.91 -0.90
N VAL A 329 7.21 4.07 -2.00
CA VAL A 329 7.77 2.94 -2.78
C VAL A 329 9.28 2.83 -2.58
N LEU A 330 9.71 1.70 -2.04
CA LEU A 330 11.07 1.47 -1.57
C LEU A 330 11.62 0.17 -2.15
N LEU A 331 12.85 0.19 -2.68
CA LEU A 331 13.61 -1.03 -2.94
C LEU A 331 13.98 -1.65 -1.59
N TYR A 332 13.73 -2.94 -1.40
CA TYR A 332 13.88 -3.63 -0.12
C TYR A 332 14.74 -4.88 -0.27
N LEU A 333 15.74 -5.00 0.60
CA LEU A 333 16.67 -6.10 0.68
C LEU A 333 16.63 -6.69 2.10
N LYS A 334 16.58 -8.02 2.18
CA LYS A 334 16.71 -8.77 3.45
C LYS A 334 17.72 -9.89 3.29
N TYR A 335 18.48 -10.12 4.34
CA TYR A 335 19.44 -11.21 4.46
C TYR A 335 19.30 -11.85 5.83
N ASP A 336 18.85 -13.11 5.85
CA ASP A 336 18.80 -13.91 7.07
C ASP A 336 20.23 -14.32 7.43
N ILE A 337 20.67 -13.94 8.63
CA ILE A 337 21.98 -14.37 9.12
C ILE A 337 21.90 -15.83 9.54
N ASN A 338 20.82 -16.28 10.18
CA ASN A 338 20.68 -17.68 10.53
C ASN A 338 20.47 -18.58 9.28
N PRO A 339 20.97 -19.83 9.29
CA PRO A 339 20.59 -20.82 8.30
C PRO A 339 19.09 -21.16 8.34
N ILE A 340 18.55 -21.58 7.19
CA ILE A 340 17.17 -22.03 7.00
C ILE A 340 16.92 -23.32 7.78
N PHE A 341 17.81 -24.30 7.63
CA PHE A 341 17.75 -25.62 8.26
C PHE A 341 18.74 -25.69 9.43
N LYS A 342 18.36 -26.37 10.51
CA LYS A 342 19.24 -26.68 11.64
C LYS A 342 20.19 -27.82 11.26
N ASP A 343 21.42 -27.75 11.74
CA ASP A 343 22.44 -28.81 11.65
C ASP A 343 22.64 -29.38 10.23
N ALA A 344 22.39 -28.56 9.21
CA ALA A 344 22.59 -28.94 7.82
C ALA A 344 24.09 -29.09 7.51
N ALA A 345 24.44 -30.08 6.69
CA ALA A 345 25.82 -30.29 6.25
C ALA A 345 26.39 -29.08 5.48
N ILE A 346 25.51 -28.30 4.82
CA ILE A 346 25.84 -27.06 4.13
C ILE A 346 24.83 -26.00 4.55
N ASP A 347 25.34 -24.88 5.07
CA ASP A 347 24.55 -23.73 5.49
C ASP A 347 23.85 -23.09 4.28
N GLN A 348 22.53 -22.90 4.40
CA GLN A 348 21.72 -22.18 3.42
C GLN A 348 21.05 -20.99 4.08
N ARG A 349 21.32 -19.77 3.61
CA ARG A 349 20.84 -18.52 4.22
C ARG A 349 19.89 -17.81 3.28
N ASN A 350 18.73 -17.42 3.78
CA ASN A 350 17.68 -16.83 2.94
C ASN A 350 18.04 -15.37 2.56
N VAL A 351 17.86 -15.02 1.30
CA VAL A 351 18.01 -13.66 0.77
C VAL A 351 16.76 -13.26 0.00
N SER A 352 16.28 -12.04 0.26
CA SER A 352 15.07 -11.51 -0.37
C SER A 352 15.34 -10.14 -0.96
N LEU A 353 14.90 -9.92 -2.20
CA LEU A 353 15.00 -8.63 -2.89
C LEU A 353 13.66 -8.29 -3.54
N GLY A 354 13.15 -7.10 -3.29
CA GLY A 354 11.82 -6.72 -3.75
C GLY A 354 11.49 -5.25 -3.60
N LEU A 355 10.21 -4.97 -3.70
CA LEU A 355 9.62 -3.67 -3.45
C LEU A 355 8.83 -3.70 -2.15
N ARG A 356 8.98 -2.64 -1.37
CA ARG A 356 8.25 -2.38 -0.13
C ARG A 356 7.42 -1.12 -0.30
N PHE A 357 6.20 -1.19 0.19
CA PHE A 357 5.19 -0.15 0.17
C PHE A 357 4.85 0.20 1.61
N ASP A 358 5.10 1.45 1.98
CA ASP A 358 4.60 2.03 3.24
C ASP A 358 3.30 2.78 2.90
N LEU A 359 2.17 2.29 3.42
CA LEU A 359 0.81 2.76 3.15
C LEU A 359 0.26 3.63 4.28
#